data_AF-D5SPT1-F1
#
_entry.id   AF-D5SPT1-F1
#
_cell.length_a   1.000
_cell.length_b   1.000
_cell.length_c   1.000
_cell.angle_alpha   90.00
_cell.angle_beta   90.00
_cell.angle_gamma   90.00
#
_symmetry.space_group_name_H-M   'P 1'
#
loop_
_entity.id
_entity.type
_entity.pdbx_description
1 polymer ?
#
loop_
_entity_poly.entity_id
_entity_poly.type
_entity_poly.pdbx_seq_one_letter_code
_entity_poly.pdbx_strand_id
1 'polypeptide(L)'
;MLQQAKLPNGLTILGEHRPSAQSVAFGFFVHTGARDENHACESGVSHFLEHMVFKGTDKLPAEMVNRLFDDLGCNYNASTGEEVTTFYAAVLPEYFETVFPLQAAILYPSLREDDFTTEKQVILEEIAEYADQPVYVAYDHVMQLHFREHPLGQPILGTPQSIQSLTAEQMKTYHREHYLAGNIALVVAGNFDWDQVLELASKECGHWPAGETAHPCRCAAPAAQTVVIAKPALQQQHIMSISPAPDSCHRLRYAAEMVSIIVGDDSNSRLYWELVDPGLTDIAEISYSDYQGCGTWLTYLCCDPEAAEDNWQAVRKVLDELNTKSFTVEEMEQARNLLATRLVSRGEQPMHRMLAIGQNWHSRMEYRSLDDELEALDQVTMADLQNVIREFPLRLTSTVSVGPNTATL
;
A
#
# COMPACT_ATOMS: atom_id res chain seq x y z
N MET A 1 -17.44 -16.43 10.19
CA MET A 1 -17.79 -17.34 9.08
C MET A 1 -17.54 -16.58 7.79
N LEU A 2 -16.88 -17.21 6.83
CA LEU A 2 -16.62 -16.62 5.52
C LEU A 2 -17.88 -16.65 4.66
N GLN A 3 -18.17 -15.54 3.99
CA GLN A 3 -19.28 -15.40 3.06
C GLN A 3 -18.82 -14.62 1.83
N GLN A 4 -19.29 -15.05 0.66
CA GLN A 4 -18.96 -14.41 -0.61
C GLN A 4 -20.20 -14.36 -1.49
N ALA A 5 -20.37 -13.26 -2.21
CA ALA A 5 -21.38 -13.10 -3.25
C ALA A 5 -20.84 -12.26 -4.40
N LYS A 6 -21.53 -12.30 -5.55
CA LYS A 6 -21.29 -11.41 -6.68
C LYS A 6 -22.63 -10.85 -7.15
N LEU A 7 -22.73 -9.53 -7.26
CA LEU A 7 -23.94 -8.88 -7.81
C LEU A 7 -24.01 -9.05 -9.34
N PRO A 8 -25.20 -8.91 -9.95
CA PRO A 8 -25.35 -9.02 -11.40
C PRO A 8 -24.52 -8.02 -12.22
N ASN A 9 -24.16 -6.86 -11.67
CA ASN A 9 -23.31 -5.87 -12.32
C ASN A 9 -21.81 -6.16 -12.21
N GLY A 10 -21.42 -7.20 -11.46
CA GLY A 10 -20.02 -7.63 -11.32
C GLY A 10 -19.39 -7.34 -9.96
N LEU A 11 -20.02 -6.53 -9.09
CA LEU A 11 -19.48 -6.22 -7.75
C LEU A 11 -19.26 -7.50 -6.94
N THR A 12 -18.01 -7.73 -6.52
CA THR A 12 -17.69 -8.81 -5.60
C THR A 12 -17.92 -8.35 -4.17
N ILE A 13 -18.55 -9.19 -3.35
CA ILE A 13 -18.81 -8.94 -1.93
C ILE A 13 -18.15 -10.05 -1.12
N LEU A 14 -17.30 -9.66 -0.17
CA LEU A 14 -16.61 -10.54 0.77
C LEU A 14 -17.01 -10.17 2.20
N GLY A 15 -17.33 -11.18 3.01
CA GLY A 15 -17.75 -11.00 4.39
C GLY A 15 -17.03 -11.95 5.34
N GLU A 16 -16.47 -11.43 6.42
CA GLU A 16 -16.02 -12.23 7.55
C GLU A 16 -16.80 -11.86 8.81
N HIS A 17 -17.92 -12.57 9.04
CA HIS A 17 -18.77 -12.34 10.20
C HIS A 17 -18.12 -12.87 11.48
N ARG A 18 -17.94 -11.98 12.47
CA ARG A 18 -17.45 -12.23 13.82
C ARG A 18 -18.47 -11.73 14.86
N PRO A 19 -19.37 -12.60 15.37
CA PRO A 19 -20.41 -12.20 16.33
C PRO A 19 -19.90 -11.60 17.64
N SER A 20 -18.66 -11.91 18.03
CA SER A 20 -18.05 -11.37 19.25
C SER A 20 -17.54 -9.94 19.09
N ALA A 21 -17.40 -9.44 17.86
CA ALA A 21 -17.00 -8.06 17.61
C ALA A 21 -18.11 -7.08 18.04
N GLN A 22 -17.70 -5.90 18.51
CA GLN A 22 -18.61 -4.81 18.89
C GLN A 22 -18.66 -3.71 17.83
N SER A 23 -18.03 -3.93 16.68
CA SER A 23 -18.01 -3.03 15.53
C SER A 23 -18.06 -3.82 14.24
N VAL A 24 -18.37 -3.12 13.16
CA VAL A 24 -18.28 -3.59 11.79
C VAL A 24 -17.41 -2.61 11.02
N ALA A 25 -16.47 -3.17 10.25
CA ALA A 25 -15.69 -2.43 9.27
C ALA A 25 -16.08 -2.87 7.88
N PHE A 26 -16.16 -1.93 6.96
CA PHE A 26 -16.45 -2.18 5.56
C PHE A 26 -15.71 -1.20 4.67
N GLY A 27 -15.44 -1.61 3.43
CA GLY A 27 -14.73 -0.78 2.50
C GLY A 27 -14.81 -1.28 1.07
N PHE A 28 -14.63 -0.35 0.14
CA PHE A 28 -14.58 -0.59 -1.29
C PHE A 28 -13.13 -0.51 -1.74
N PHE A 29 -12.64 -1.60 -2.31
CA PHE A 29 -11.30 -1.75 -2.86
C PHE A 29 -11.44 -1.66 -4.38
N VAL A 30 -11.01 -0.54 -4.95
CA VAL A 30 -11.00 -0.32 -6.40
C VAL A 30 -9.65 -0.81 -6.92
N HIS A 31 -9.66 -1.76 -7.87
CA HIS A 31 -8.43 -2.25 -8.52
C HIS A 31 -7.93 -1.20 -9.50
N THR A 32 -7.39 -0.11 -8.96
CA THR A 32 -6.78 0.96 -9.72
C THR A 32 -5.87 1.75 -8.78
N GLY A 33 -4.74 2.21 -9.28
CA GLY A 33 -3.87 3.11 -8.56
C GLY A 33 -2.96 3.87 -9.51
N ALA A 34 -1.86 4.40 -8.99
CA ALA A 34 -0.90 5.16 -9.80
C ALA A 34 -0.44 4.37 -11.04
N ARG A 35 -0.25 3.05 -10.94
CA ARG A 35 0.24 2.20 -12.05
C ARG A 35 -0.72 2.10 -13.24
N ASP A 36 -1.99 2.44 -13.05
CA ASP A 36 -3.04 2.28 -14.06
C ASP A 36 -3.33 3.60 -14.80
N GLU A 37 -2.64 4.68 -14.45
CA GLU A 37 -2.84 6.01 -15.02
C GLU A 37 -2.21 6.15 -16.41
N ASN A 38 -2.80 7.00 -17.26
CA ASN A 38 -2.08 7.48 -18.44
C ASN A 38 -1.06 8.55 -18.03
N HIS A 39 0.15 8.13 -17.68
CA HIS A 39 1.20 9.02 -17.17
C HIS A 39 1.57 10.19 -18.10
N ALA A 40 1.23 10.13 -19.39
CA ALA A 40 1.47 11.25 -20.30
C ALA A 40 0.55 12.45 -20.03
N CYS A 41 -0.61 12.25 -19.40
CA CYS A 41 -1.60 13.31 -19.21
C CYS A 41 -2.45 13.24 -17.92
N GLU A 42 -2.33 12.17 -17.14
CA GLU A 42 -3.19 11.86 -16.00
C GLU A 42 -2.41 11.44 -14.74
N SER A 43 -1.09 11.65 -14.70
CA SER A 43 -0.28 11.28 -13.52
C SER A 43 -0.77 12.00 -12.25
N GLY A 44 -1.12 11.23 -11.22
CA GLY A 44 -1.69 11.68 -9.94
C GLY A 44 -3.22 11.73 -9.90
N VAL A 45 -3.91 11.33 -10.97
CA VAL A 45 -5.38 11.37 -11.03
C VAL A 45 -6.03 10.43 -10.03
N SER A 46 -5.41 9.29 -9.69
CA SER A 46 -5.99 8.30 -8.78
C SER A 46 -6.14 8.88 -7.37
N HIS A 47 -5.05 9.46 -6.86
CA HIS A 47 -5.01 10.12 -5.55
C HIS A 47 -5.89 11.38 -5.52
N PHE A 48 -5.82 12.19 -6.59
CA PHE A 48 -6.66 13.38 -6.65
C PHE A 48 -8.16 13.03 -6.73
N LEU A 49 -8.53 11.93 -7.41
CA LEU A 49 -9.90 11.44 -7.43
C LEU A 49 -10.37 10.98 -6.05
N GLU A 50 -9.50 10.36 -5.25
CA GLU A 50 -9.78 10.00 -3.87
C GLU A 50 -10.19 11.21 -3.03
N HIS A 51 -9.49 12.33 -3.13
CA HIS A 51 -9.91 13.59 -2.49
C HIS A 51 -11.26 14.08 -3.02
N MET A 52 -11.46 14.01 -4.33
CA MET A 52 -12.68 14.47 -4.99
C MET A 52 -13.92 13.62 -4.64
N VAL A 53 -13.74 12.35 -4.27
CA VAL A 53 -14.81 11.49 -3.74
C VAL A 53 -15.44 12.11 -2.48
N PHE A 54 -14.63 12.67 -1.58
CA PHE A 54 -15.11 13.33 -0.36
C PHE A 54 -15.73 14.72 -0.60
N LYS A 55 -15.60 15.28 -1.80
CA LYS A 55 -16.37 16.49 -2.17
C LYS A 55 -17.85 16.15 -2.38
N GLY A 56 -18.18 14.88 -2.54
CA GLY A 56 -19.55 14.39 -2.50
C GLY A 56 -20.30 14.47 -3.83
N THR A 57 -21.63 14.39 -3.76
CA THR A 57 -22.53 14.19 -4.89
C THR A 57 -23.45 15.40 -5.09
N ASP A 58 -24.32 15.36 -6.09
CA ASP A 58 -25.28 16.46 -6.37
C ASP A 58 -26.29 16.62 -5.22
N LYS A 59 -26.48 15.56 -4.44
CA LYS A 59 -27.41 15.51 -3.30
C LYS A 59 -26.69 15.68 -1.95
N LEU A 60 -25.39 15.44 -1.91
CA LEU A 60 -24.58 15.41 -0.68
C LEU A 60 -23.37 16.33 -0.86
N PRO A 61 -23.45 17.61 -0.43
CA PRO A 61 -22.30 18.50 -0.47
C PRO A 61 -21.21 18.03 0.51
N ALA A 62 -19.96 18.40 0.26
CA ALA A 62 -18.78 17.98 1.04
C ALA A 62 -18.96 18.12 2.56
N GLU A 63 -19.47 19.27 3.02
CA GLU A 63 -19.72 19.51 4.45
C GLU A 63 -20.69 18.48 5.05
N MET A 64 -21.72 18.09 4.30
CA MET A 64 -22.69 17.10 4.76
C MET A 64 -22.07 15.71 4.82
N VAL A 65 -21.20 15.35 3.85
CA VAL A 65 -20.48 14.07 3.86
C VAL A 65 -19.66 13.96 5.15
N ASN A 66 -18.86 14.97 5.47
CA ASN A 66 -18.02 14.98 6.67
C ASN A 66 -18.87 14.93 7.96
N ARG A 67 -19.88 15.80 8.08
CA ARG A 67 -20.77 15.84 9.26
C ARG A 67 -21.48 14.51 9.50
N LEU A 68 -21.96 13.83 8.45
CA LEU A 68 -22.66 12.56 8.61
C LEU A 68 -21.74 11.46 9.15
N PHE A 69 -20.48 11.43 8.73
CA PHE A 69 -19.50 10.51 9.31
C PHE A 69 -19.16 10.90 10.77
N ASP A 70 -18.90 12.18 11.03
CA ASP A 70 -18.49 12.69 12.34
C ASP A 70 -19.58 12.55 13.41
N ASP A 71 -20.83 12.90 13.08
CA ASP A 71 -21.98 12.84 14.00
C ASP A 71 -22.29 11.41 14.45
N LEU A 72 -21.88 10.42 13.67
CA LEU A 72 -22.04 8.98 13.96
C LEU A 72 -20.78 8.36 14.57
N GLY A 73 -19.73 9.16 14.82
CA GLY A 73 -18.46 8.69 15.37
C GLY A 73 -17.76 7.67 14.47
N CYS A 74 -17.95 7.79 13.16
CA CYS A 74 -17.40 6.86 12.18
C CYS A 74 -15.87 6.99 12.12
N ASN A 75 -15.14 5.88 12.24
CA ASN A 75 -13.73 5.86 11.91
C ASN A 75 -13.59 5.53 10.42
N TYR A 76 -13.43 6.55 9.59
CA TYR A 76 -13.39 6.42 8.13
C TYR A 76 -12.14 7.08 7.56
N ASN A 77 -11.68 6.55 6.43
CA ASN A 77 -10.62 7.17 5.65
C ASN A 77 -10.62 6.61 4.23
N ALA A 78 -9.68 7.08 3.42
CA ALA A 78 -9.30 6.44 2.18
C ALA A 78 -7.77 6.31 2.10
N SER A 79 -7.31 5.56 1.10
CA SER A 79 -5.90 5.46 0.77
C SER A 79 -5.74 5.10 -0.70
N THR A 80 -4.79 5.74 -1.37
CA THR A 80 -4.41 5.40 -2.75
C THR A 80 -2.97 4.91 -2.77
N GLY A 81 -2.76 3.69 -3.29
CA GLY A 81 -1.44 3.11 -3.53
C GLY A 81 -1.10 3.03 -5.01
N GLU A 82 -0.05 2.27 -5.33
CA GLU A 82 0.34 2.04 -6.72
C GLU A 82 -0.70 1.21 -7.48
N GLU A 83 -1.41 0.28 -6.84
CA GLU A 83 -2.31 -0.69 -7.52
C GLU A 83 -3.77 -0.65 -7.05
N VAL A 84 -4.04 -0.03 -5.90
CA VAL A 84 -5.36 -0.06 -5.25
C VAL A 84 -5.70 1.28 -4.59
N THR A 85 -6.93 1.73 -4.80
CA THR A 85 -7.55 2.81 -4.03
C THR A 85 -8.64 2.21 -3.14
N THR A 86 -8.58 2.51 -1.85
CA THR A 86 -9.50 1.95 -0.85
C THR A 86 -10.27 3.08 -0.16
N PHE A 87 -11.59 2.92 -0.05
CA PHE A 87 -12.46 3.78 0.77
C PHE A 87 -13.08 2.93 1.86
N TYR A 88 -12.86 3.24 3.13
CA TYR A 88 -13.26 2.37 4.22
C TYR A 88 -13.80 3.12 5.44
N ALA A 89 -14.57 2.40 6.24
CA ALA A 89 -15.21 2.90 7.45
C ALA A 89 -15.34 1.78 8.50
N ALA A 90 -15.30 2.15 9.77
CA ALA A 90 -15.68 1.29 10.88
C ALA A 90 -16.66 2.02 11.81
N VAL A 91 -17.73 1.31 12.18
CA VAL A 91 -18.87 1.83 12.94
C VAL A 91 -19.37 0.80 13.95
N LEU A 92 -20.22 1.25 14.87
CA LEU A 92 -21.07 0.34 15.63
C LEU A 92 -22.08 -0.36 14.70
N PRO A 93 -22.45 -1.63 14.95
CA PRO A 93 -23.34 -2.38 14.05
C PRO A 93 -24.66 -1.68 13.73
N GLU A 94 -25.27 -0.98 14.69
CA GLU A 94 -26.50 -0.22 14.51
C GLU A 94 -26.40 0.96 13.52
N TYR A 95 -25.19 1.46 13.26
CA TYR A 95 -24.95 2.54 12.31
C TYR A 95 -24.59 2.05 10.91
N PHE A 96 -24.36 0.75 10.72
CA PHE A 96 -23.98 0.18 9.41
C PHE A 96 -24.98 0.54 8.31
N GLU A 97 -26.28 0.36 8.57
CA GLU A 97 -27.35 0.67 7.62
C GLU A 97 -27.43 2.17 7.26
N THR A 98 -26.94 3.04 8.16
CA THR A 98 -26.93 4.49 7.93
C THR A 98 -25.70 4.93 7.14
N VAL A 99 -24.53 4.36 7.45
CA VAL A 99 -23.24 4.81 6.89
C VAL A 99 -22.92 4.14 5.57
N PHE A 100 -23.33 2.88 5.37
CA PHE A 100 -23.07 2.17 4.12
C PHE A 100 -23.59 2.92 2.88
N PRO A 101 -24.86 3.42 2.84
CA PRO A 101 -25.35 4.20 1.70
C PRO A 101 -24.56 5.48 1.45
N LEU A 102 -24.07 6.14 2.51
CA LEU A 102 -23.25 7.33 2.39
C LEU A 102 -21.94 7.01 1.66
N GLN A 103 -21.21 5.99 2.12
CA GLN A 103 -19.94 5.60 1.51
C GLN A 103 -20.15 5.10 0.06
N ALA A 104 -21.17 4.29 -0.19
CA ALA A 104 -21.50 3.83 -1.53
C ALA A 104 -21.84 5.00 -2.48
N ALA A 105 -22.54 6.03 -1.99
CA ALA A 105 -22.91 7.18 -2.81
C ALA A 105 -21.70 8.03 -3.21
N ILE A 106 -20.75 8.27 -2.30
CA ILE A 106 -19.60 9.15 -2.58
C ILE A 106 -18.62 8.54 -3.60
N LEU A 107 -18.61 7.21 -3.80
CA LEU A 107 -17.80 6.55 -4.85
C LEU A 107 -18.19 7.00 -6.27
N TYR A 108 -19.35 7.63 -6.46
CA TYR A 108 -19.77 8.27 -7.72
C TYR A 108 -20.00 9.77 -7.49
N PRO A 109 -18.92 10.55 -7.26
CA PRO A 109 -19.01 11.97 -6.92
C PRO A 109 -19.42 12.81 -8.13
N SER A 110 -19.87 14.04 -7.88
CA SER A 110 -20.27 14.96 -8.96
C SER A 110 -19.11 15.50 -9.78
N LEU A 111 -17.89 15.48 -9.23
CA LEU A 111 -16.68 16.03 -9.85
C LEU A 111 -16.91 17.46 -10.40
N ARG A 112 -17.42 18.34 -9.52
CA ARG A 112 -17.74 19.74 -9.85
C ARG A 112 -16.46 20.53 -10.11
N GLU A 113 -16.51 21.41 -11.10
CA GLU A 113 -15.34 22.21 -11.53
C GLU A 113 -14.77 23.09 -10.42
N ASP A 114 -15.64 23.71 -9.61
CA ASP A 114 -15.23 24.60 -8.52
C ASP A 114 -14.50 23.80 -7.41
N ASP A 115 -15.01 22.62 -7.06
CA ASP A 115 -14.38 21.73 -6.08
C ASP A 115 -13.04 21.22 -6.62
N PHE A 116 -12.99 20.82 -7.89
CA PHE A 116 -11.77 20.36 -8.55
C PHE A 116 -10.71 21.46 -8.56
N THR A 117 -11.07 22.69 -8.90
CA THR A 117 -10.15 23.84 -8.93
C THR A 117 -9.60 24.14 -7.54
N THR A 118 -10.45 24.08 -6.52
CA THR A 118 -10.06 24.31 -5.13
C THR A 118 -9.12 23.21 -4.64
N GLU A 119 -9.52 21.95 -4.85
CA GLU A 119 -8.80 20.79 -4.35
C GLU A 119 -7.46 20.59 -5.07
N LYS A 120 -7.35 21.01 -6.33
CA LYS A 120 -6.07 21.05 -7.05
C LYS A 120 -5.00 21.84 -6.29
N GLN A 121 -5.38 22.94 -5.63
CA GLN A 121 -4.42 23.72 -4.84
C GLN A 121 -3.99 22.97 -3.57
N VAL A 122 -4.89 22.20 -2.96
CA VAL A 122 -4.57 21.35 -1.80
C VAL A 122 -3.55 20.28 -2.20
N ILE A 123 -3.75 19.59 -3.32
CA ILE A 123 -2.82 18.57 -3.83
C ILE A 123 -1.45 19.18 -4.18
N LEU A 124 -1.41 20.39 -4.76
CA LEU A 124 -0.14 21.06 -5.05
C LEU A 124 0.64 21.43 -3.79
N GLU A 125 -0.05 21.83 -2.72
CA GLU A 125 0.58 22.08 -1.42
C GLU A 125 1.07 20.77 -0.80
N GLU A 126 0.28 19.70 -0.85
CA GLU A 126 0.69 18.38 -0.37
C GLU A 126 1.95 17.87 -1.10
N ILE A 127 2.03 18.03 -2.42
CA ILE A 127 3.25 17.71 -3.19
C ILE A 127 4.45 18.53 -2.68
N ALA A 128 4.25 19.80 -2.34
CA ALA A 128 5.31 20.63 -1.78
C ALA A 128 5.72 20.16 -0.38
N GLU A 129 4.77 19.81 0.49
CA GLU A 129 5.03 19.24 1.82
C GLU A 129 5.79 17.91 1.74
N TYR A 130 5.46 17.04 0.79
CA TYR A 130 6.18 15.78 0.53
C TYR A 130 7.59 16.05 0.00
N ALA A 131 7.76 17.05 -0.87
CA ALA A 131 9.06 17.44 -1.40
C ALA A 131 10.03 17.96 -0.32
N ASP A 132 9.51 18.46 0.80
CA ASP A 132 10.32 18.87 1.96
C ASP A 132 10.73 17.71 2.87
N GLN A 133 10.08 16.55 2.75
CA GLN A 133 10.38 15.36 3.54
C GLN A 133 11.37 14.43 2.82
N PRO A 134 12.59 14.24 3.34
CA PRO A 134 13.65 13.51 2.64
C PRO A 134 13.34 12.03 2.40
N VAL A 135 12.55 11.41 3.27
CA VAL A 135 12.12 10.01 3.14
C VAL A 135 11.26 9.81 1.89
N TYR A 136 10.30 10.70 1.63
CA TYR A 136 9.44 10.64 0.45
C TYR A 136 10.20 10.98 -0.83
N VAL A 137 11.09 11.98 -0.77
CA VAL A 137 12.00 12.28 -1.89
C VAL A 137 12.86 11.07 -2.23
N ALA A 138 13.42 10.38 -1.24
CA ALA A 138 14.21 9.17 -1.47
C ALA A 138 13.35 8.05 -2.10
N TYR A 139 12.14 7.83 -1.58
CA TYR A 139 11.20 6.81 -2.06
C TYR A 139 10.81 7.03 -3.53
N ASP A 140 10.28 8.20 -3.87
CA ASP A 140 9.82 8.51 -5.22
C ASP A 140 10.96 8.37 -6.24
N HIS A 141 12.14 8.90 -5.90
CA HIS A 141 13.29 8.80 -6.80
C HIS A 141 13.79 7.37 -6.92
N VAL A 142 13.81 6.56 -5.86
CA VAL A 142 14.30 5.17 -5.96
C VAL A 142 13.30 4.29 -6.71
N MET A 143 12.00 4.53 -6.55
CA MET A 143 10.94 3.86 -7.33
C MET A 143 11.07 4.19 -8.82
N GLN A 144 11.21 5.47 -9.18
CA GLN A 144 11.43 5.89 -10.57
C GLN A 144 12.72 5.29 -11.14
N LEU A 145 13.81 5.30 -10.37
CA LEU A 145 15.10 4.76 -10.78
C LEU A 145 15.05 3.25 -11.01
N HIS A 146 14.37 2.52 -10.12
CA HIS A 146 14.24 1.08 -10.19
C HIS A 146 13.31 0.64 -11.32
N PHE A 147 12.11 1.22 -11.41
CA PHE A 147 11.08 0.78 -12.33
C PHE A 147 11.19 1.43 -13.72
N ARG A 148 11.87 2.57 -13.86
CA ARG A 148 12.11 3.28 -15.13
C ARG A 148 10.80 3.56 -15.88
N GLU A 149 10.62 2.91 -17.04
CA GLU A 149 9.44 3.04 -17.90
C GLU A 149 8.24 2.20 -17.38
N HIS A 150 8.45 1.36 -16.37
CA HIS A 150 7.38 0.56 -15.78
C HIS A 150 6.45 1.46 -14.95
N PRO A 151 5.10 1.34 -15.11
CA PRO A 151 4.13 2.22 -14.44
C PRO A 151 4.23 2.29 -12.92
N LEU A 152 4.63 1.18 -12.25
CA LEU A 152 4.87 1.16 -10.79
C LEU A 152 5.90 2.19 -10.30
N GLY A 153 6.78 2.71 -11.18
CA GLY A 153 7.75 3.72 -10.78
C GLY A 153 7.19 5.14 -10.68
N GLN A 154 5.92 5.34 -10.99
CA GLN A 154 5.34 6.68 -11.11
C GLN A 154 4.81 7.15 -9.75
N PRO A 155 5.00 8.44 -9.41
CA PRO A 155 4.61 8.97 -8.11
C PRO A 155 3.10 8.96 -7.94
N ILE A 156 2.62 8.52 -6.78
CA ILE A 156 1.18 8.44 -6.45
C ILE A 156 0.53 9.82 -6.49
N LEU A 157 1.20 10.84 -5.97
CA LEU A 157 0.72 12.23 -5.99
C LEU A 157 0.81 12.88 -7.38
N GLY A 158 1.49 12.24 -8.33
CA GLY A 158 1.86 12.86 -9.59
C GLY A 158 3.00 13.88 -9.42
N THR A 159 3.04 14.85 -10.33
CA THR A 159 4.02 15.94 -10.33
C THR A 159 3.29 17.28 -10.30
N PRO A 160 3.93 18.38 -9.87
CA PRO A 160 3.31 19.71 -9.95
C PRO A 160 2.80 20.03 -11.37
N GLN A 161 3.53 19.61 -12.41
CA GLN A 161 3.17 19.83 -13.80
C GLN A 161 1.96 18.98 -14.24
N SER A 162 1.93 17.70 -13.88
CA SER A 162 0.79 16.83 -14.21
C SER A 162 -0.48 17.30 -13.52
N ILE A 163 -0.42 17.61 -12.22
CA ILE A 163 -1.58 18.10 -11.46
C ILE A 163 -2.07 19.47 -11.96
N GLN A 164 -1.15 20.37 -12.30
CA GLN A 164 -1.52 21.67 -12.86
C GLN A 164 -2.27 21.50 -14.19
N SER A 165 -1.79 20.59 -15.05
CA SER A 165 -2.38 20.35 -16.38
C SER A 165 -3.62 19.46 -16.39
N LEU A 166 -3.84 18.65 -15.35
CA LEU A 166 -4.99 17.76 -15.23
C LEU A 166 -6.31 18.53 -15.26
N THR A 167 -7.30 18.01 -16.00
CA THR A 167 -8.64 18.61 -16.12
C THR A 167 -9.70 17.74 -15.45
N ALA A 168 -10.81 18.36 -15.03
CA ALA A 168 -11.94 17.61 -14.45
C ALA A 168 -12.53 16.59 -15.44
N GLU A 169 -12.49 16.85 -16.75
CA GLU A 169 -12.96 15.90 -17.76
C GLU A 169 -12.05 14.68 -17.90
N GLN A 170 -10.74 14.82 -17.76
CA GLN A 170 -9.82 13.68 -17.68
C GLN A 170 -10.11 12.84 -16.43
N MET A 171 -10.28 13.48 -15.26
CA MET A 171 -10.65 12.77 -14.03
C MET A 171 -12.00 12.04 -14.16
N LYS A 172 -13.01 12.66 -14.77
CA LYS A 172 -14.30 11.99 -15.07
C LYS A 172 -14.13 10.80 -16.01
N THR A 173 -13.20 10.89 -16.96
CA THR A 173 -12.90 9.80 -17.89
C THR A 173 -12.23 8.65 -17.17
N TYR A 174 -11.18 8.93 -16.40
CA TYR A 174 -10.51 7.95 -15.53
C TYR A 174 -11.51 7.26 -14.58
N HIS A 175 -12.36 8.03 -13.88
CA HIS A 175 -13.39 7.46 -13.01
C HIS A 175 -14.32 6.50 -13.78
N ARG A 176 -14.79 6.90 -14.96
CA ARG A 176 -15.69 6.07 -15.78
C ARG A 176 -15.05 4.78 -16.29
N GLU A 177 -13.74 4.77 -16.50
CA GLU A 177 -12.97 3.64 -17.03
C GLU A 177 -12.50 2.66 -15.94
N HIS A 178 -12.29 3.15 -14.72
CA HIS A 178 -11.70 2.37 -13.62
C HIS A 178 -12.70 2.03 -12.50
N TYR A 179 -13.74 2.85 -12.27
CA TYR A 179 -14.74 2.63 -11.21
C TYR A 179 -15.95 1.86 -11.76
N LEU A 180 -15.66 0.67 -12.28
CA LEU A 180 -16.64 -0.30 -12.75
C LEU A 180 -16.90 -1.33 -11.65
N ALA A 181 -18.15 -1.79 -11.51
CA ALA A 181 -18.53 -2.71 -10.44
C ALA A 181 -17.70 -4.01 -10.43
N GLY A 182 -17.37 -4.57 -11.60
CA GLY A 182 -16.50 -5.75 -11.69
C GLY A 182 -15.04 -5.50 -11.34
N ASN A 183 -14.63 -4.24 -11.26
CA ASN A 183 -13.30 -3.78 -10.85
C ASN A 183 -13.23 -3.35 -9.38
N ILE A 184 -14.33 -3.53 -8.63
CA ILE A 184 -14.45 -3.16 -7.22
C ILE A 184 -14.80 -4.39 -6.39
N ALA A 185 -14.19 -4.49 -5.21
CA ALA A 185 -14.60 -5.44 -4.18
C ALA A 185 -15.12 -4.69 -2.94
N LEU A 186 -16.32 -5.03 -2.50
CA LEU A 186 -16.84 -4.67 -1.19
C LEU A 186 -16.37 -5.73 -0.18
N VAL A 187 -15.66 -5.30 0.86
CA VAL A 187 -15.20 -6.18 1.94
C VAL A 187 -15.83 -5.72 3.24
N VAL A 188 -16.35 -6.67 4.03
CA VAL A 188 -16.98 -6.43 5.34
C VAL A 188 -16.39 -7.39 6.38
N ALA A 189 -16.00 -6.89 7.54
CA ALA A 189 -15.53 -7.71 8.66
C ALA A 189 -16.09 -7.18 9.99
N GLY A 190 -16.33 -8.08 10.94
CA GLY A 190 -16.86 -7.73 12.27
C GLY A 190 -18.28 -8.27 12.49
N ASN A 191 -19.08 -7.56 13.29
CA ASN A 191 -20.42 -8.01 13.66
C ASN A 191 -21.47 -7.38 12.74
N PHE A 192 -21.99 -8.18 11.81
CA PHE A 192 -22.96 -7.76 10.81
C PHE A 192 -23.90 -8.92 10.43
N ASP A 193 -25.06 -8.58 9.90
CA ASP A 193 -25.95 -9.54 9.25
C ASP A 193 -25.63 -9.61 7.74
N TRP A 194 -25.36 -10.81 7.23
CA TRP A 194 -24.96 -10.98 5.84
C TRP A 194 -26.09 -10.68 4.85
N ASP A 195 -27.33 -11.04 5.18
CA ASP A 195 -28.47 -10.77 4.31
C ASP A 195 -28.71 -9.26 4.22
N GLN A 196 -28.50 -8.52 5.34
CA GLN A 196 -28.52 -7.06 5.34
C GLN A 196 -27.43 -6.46 4.45
N VAL A 197 -26.19 -7.00 4.49
CA VAL A 197 -25.09 -6.57 3.60
C VAL A 197 -25.49 -6.75 2.14
N LEU A 198 -26.06 -7.91 1.78
CA LEU A 198 -26.48 -8.18 0.40
C LEU A 198 -27.62 -7.27 -0.06
N GLU A 199 -28.61 -7.00 0.82
CA GLU A 199 -29.71 -6.09 0.53
C GLU A 199 -29.19 -4.67 0.27
N LEU A 200 -28.35 -4.15 1.17
CA LEU A 200 -27.77 -2.81 1.04
C LEU A 200 -26.86 -2.72 -0.19
N ALA A 201 -25.97 -3.68 -0.41
CA ALA A 201 -25.10 -3.68 -1.59
C ALA A 201 -25.91 -3.76 -2.89
N SER A 202 -26.95 -4.60 -2.95
CA SER A 202 -27.82 -4.66 -4.12
C SER A 202 -28.56 -3.35 -4.36
N LYS A 203 -29.04 -2.69 -3.31
CA LYS A 203 -29.80 -1.43 -3.39
C LYS A 203 -28.92 -0.25 -3.77
N GLU A 204 -27.80 -0.07 -3.09
CA GLU A 204 -26.95 1.12 -3.21
C GLU A 204 -25.86 0.97 -4.28
N CYS A 205 -25.42 -0.24 -4.61
CA CYS A 205 -24.36 -0.48 -5.59
C CYS A 205 -24.86 -1.16 -6.87
N GLY A 206 -26.07 -1.72 -6.90
CA GLY A 206 -26.58 -2.48 -8.04
C GLY A 206 -26.75 -1.67 -9.34
N HIS A 207 -26.82 -0.35 -9.23
CA HIS A 207 -26.93 0.57 -10.37
C HIS A 207 -25.57 1.05 -10.90
N TRP A 208 -24.46 0.67 -10.26
CA TRP A 208 -23.12 1.04 -10.71
C TRP A 208 -22.82 0.46 -12.10
N PRO A 209 -22.04 1.17 -12.94
CA PRO A 209 -21.64 0.69 -14.25
C PRO A 209 -21.01 -0.70 -14.17
N ALA A 210 -21.56 -1.64 -14.93
CA ALA A 210 -20.98 -2.98 -15.05
C ALA A 210 -19.75 -2.97 -15.96
N GLY A 211 -18.83 -3.91 -15.73
CA GLY A 211 -17.61 -4.06 -16.52
C GLY A 211 -16.41 -4.37 -15.63
N GLU A 212 -15.29 -4.66 -16.27
CA GLU A 212 -14.00 -4.95 -15.64
C GLU A 212 -12.92 -4.15 -16.38
N THR A 213 -11.87 -3.75 -15.66
CA THR A 213 -10.72 -3.04 -16.23
C THR A 213 -9.58 -4.03 -16.42
N ALA A 214 -8.83 -3.89 -17.51
CA ALA A 214 -7.72 -4.78 -17.80
C ALA A 214 -6.46 -4.32 -17.05
N HIS A 215 -5.86 -5.21 -16.26
CA HIS A 215 -4.61 -4.95 -15.54
C HIS A 215 -3.47 -5.77 -16.14
N PRO A 216 -2.78 -5.26 -17.19
CA PRO A 216 -1.69 -5.99 -17.79
C PRO A 216 -0.52 -6.11 -16.80
N CYS A 217 -0.22 -7.35 -16.43
CA CYS A 217 0.97 -7.70 -15.67
C CYS A 217 2.21 -7.57 -16.56
N ARG A 218 3.05 -6.56 -16.29
CA ARG A 218 4.32 -6.33 -16.98
C ARG A 218 5.46 -6.69 -16.03
N CYS A 219 6.49 -7.35 -16.56
CA CYS A 219 7.71 -7.57 -15.78
C CYS A 219 8.50 -6.26 -15.71
N ALA A 220 8.90 -5.85 -14.52
CA ALA A 220 9.84 -4.76 -14.34
C ALA A 220 11.23 -5.17 -14.85
N ALA A 221 11.95 -4.23 -15.47
CA ALA A 221 13.32 -4.41 -15.95
C ALA A 221 14.24 -3.41 -15.24
N PRO A 222 14.67 -3.71 -14.00
CA PRO A 222 15.35 -2.73 -13.18
C PRO A 222 16.74 -2.37 -13.71
N ALA A 223 17.14 -1.12 -13.49
CA ALA A 223 18.51 -0.68 -13.74
C ALA A 223 19.28 -0.56 -12.42
N ALA A 224 20.52 -1.06 -12.44
CA ALA A 224 21.46 -0.82 -11.36
C ALA A 224 22.04 0.60 -11.51
N GLN A 225 21.63 1.52 -10.64
CA GLN A 225 22.08 2.91 -10.68
C GLN A 225 22.06 3.50 -9.27
N THR A 226 23.00 4.41 -8.99
CA THR A 226 23.03 5.21 -7.77
C THR A 226 22.85 6.68 -8.12
N VAL A 227 21.98 7.37 -7.38
CA VAL A 227 21.73 8.81 -7.51
C VAL A 227 21.91 9.48 -6.14
N VAL A 228 22.53 10.65 -6.14
CA VAL A 228 22.70 11.48 -4.94
C VAL A 228 21.96 12.80 -5.14
N ILE A 229 21.08 13.14 -4.21
CA ILE A 229 20.28 14.35 -4.17
C ILE A 229 20.79 15.19 -3.00
N ALA A 230 21.61 16.19 -3.32
CA ALA A 230 22.19 17.08 -2.34
C ALA A 230 21.13 18.02 -1.75
N LYS A 231 20.89 17.91 -0.45
CA LYS A 231 20.06 18.82 0.35
C LYS A 231 20.85 19.29 1.59
N PRO A 232 21.73 20.31 1.44
CA PRO A 232 22.63 20.77 2.51
C PRO A 232 21.95 21.29 3.78
N ALA A 233 20.64 21.60 3.71
CA ALA A 233 19.88 22.08 4.86
C ALA A 233 19.45 20.94 5.82
N LEU A 234 19.47 19.69 5.36
CA LEU A 234 19.13 18.54 6.19
C LEU A 234 20.23 18.26 7.23
N GLN A 235 19.86 17.60 8.32
CA GLN A 235 20.80 17.23 9.38
C GLN A 235 21.24 15.77 9.29
N GLN A 236 20.43 14.92 8.64
CA GLN A 236 20.67 13.49 8.47
C GLN A 236 20.82 13.14 6.99
N GLN A 237 21.49 12.02 6.73
CA GLN A 237 21.58 11.39 5.42
C GLN A 237 20.58 10.24 5.34
N HIS A 238 19.73 10.26 4.32
CA HIS A 238 18.72 9.25 4.03
C HIS A 238 19.13 8.46 2.80
N ILE A 239 19.26 7.15 2.92
CA ILE A 239 19.70 6.28 1.83
C ILE A 239 18.67 5.19 1.66
N MET A 240 18.07 5.11 0.47
CA MET A 240 17.14 4.05 0.09
C MET A 240 17.69 3.25 -1.07
N SER A 241 17.51 1.93 -1.02
CA SER A 241 17.84 1.06 -2.13
C SER A 241 16.74 0.05 -2.39
N ILE A 242 16.43 -0.17 -3.66
CA ILE A 242 15.48 -1.18 -4.10
C ILE A 242 16.20 -2.29 -4.86
N SER A 243 15.82 -3.54 -4.60
CA SER A 243 16.13 -4.69 -5.45
C SER A 243 14.89 -5.58 -5.68
N PRO A 244 14.92 -6.46 -6.71
CA PRO A 244 13.78 -7.32 -7.00
C PRO A 244 13.51 -8.33 -5.90
N ALA A 245 12.23 -8.52 -5.57
CA ALA A 245 11.72 -9.52 -4.66
C ALA A 245 10.57 -10.32 -5.32
N PRO A 246 10.07 -11.39 -4.68
CA PRO A 246 8.96 -12.16 -5.20
C PRO A 246 7.69 -11.32 -5.40
N ASP A 247 6.94 -11.60 -6.46
CA ASP A 247 5.63 -10.98 -6.68
C ASP A 247 4.54 -11.54 -5.74
N SER A 248 3.37 -10.89 -5.76
CA SER A 248 2.22 -11.19 -4.91
C SER A 248 1.67 -12.62 -5.05
N CYS A 249 1.87 -13.28 -6.19
CA CYS A 249 1.45 -14.65 -6.46
C CYS A 249 2.57 -15.67 -6.27
N HIS A 250 3.79 -15.21 -5.96
CA HIS A 250 4.94 -16.08 -5.85
C HIS A 250 4.84 -17.01 -4.63
N ARG A 251 5.25 -18.27 -4.80
CA ARG A 251 5.20 -19.30 -3.74
C ARG A 251 6.06 -18.96 -2.52
N LEU A 252 7.09 -18.14 -2.71
CA LEU A 252 8.07 -17.77 -1.68
C LEU A 252 7.74 -16.45 -0.95
N ARG A 253 6.58 -15.83 -1.17
CA ARG A 253 6.24 -14.53 -0.55
C ARG A 253 6.29 -14.54 1.00
N TYR A 254 5.84 -15.62 1.65
CA TYR A 254 5.94 -15.73 3.12
C TYR A 254 7.38 -15.91 3.58
N ALA A 255 8.19 -16.65 2.82
CA ALA A 255 9.63 -16.72 3.07
C ALA A 255 10.28 -15.35 2.87
N ALA A 256 9.80 -14.56 1.91
CA ALA A 256 10.30 -13.21 1.67
C ALA A 256 10.02 -12.28 2.86
N GLU A 257 8.78 -12.27 3.34
CA GLU A 257 8.37 -11.54 4.53
C GLU A 257 9.16 -11.99 5.78
N MET A 258 9.41 -13.29 5.96
CA MET A 258 10.26 -13.76 7.05
C MET A 258 11.71 -13.25 6.93
N VAL A 259 12.25 -13.21 5.70
CA VAL A 259 13.59 -12.66 5.46
C VAL A 259 13.62 -11.17 5.80
N SER A 260 12.62 -10.37 5.44
CA SER A 260 12.63 -8.93 5.77
C SER A 260 12.74 -8.71 7.28
N ILE A 261 12.00 -9.50 8.08
CA ILE A 261 12.06 -9.47 9.54
C ILE A 261 13.43 -9.85 10.09
N ILE A 262 14.01 -10.98 9.64
CA ILE A 262 15.32 -11.44 10.13
C ILE A 262 16.39 -10.38 9.88
N VAL A 263 16.31 -9.72 8.73
CA VAL A 263 17.38 -8.87 8.24
C VAL A 263 17.26 -7.45 8.79
N GLY A 264 16.08 -6.85 8.78
CA GLY A 264 15.93 -5.42 9.05
C GLY A 264 14.57 -5.03 9.61
N ASP A 265 13.99 -5.85 10.50
CA ASP A 265 12.99 -5.35 11.44
C ASP A 265 13.59 -4.27 12.36
N ASP A 266 12.74 -3.40 12.90
CA ASP A 266 13.11 -2.29 13.79
C ASP A 266 13.72 -2.74 15.14
N SER A 267 13.59 -4.03 15.47
CA SER A 267 14.06 -4.61 16.70
C SER A 267 14.56 -6.04 16.49
N ASN A 268 15.68 -6.38 17.15
CA ASN A 268 16.22 -7.74 17.18
C ASN A 268 16.47 -8.38 15.78
N SER A 269 16.74 -7.55 14.76
CA SER A 269 17.18 -7.97 13.42
C SER A 269 18.70 -7.87 13.26
N ARG A 270 19.25 -8.40 12.17
CA ARG A 270 20.70 -8.28 11.91
C ARG A 270 21.16 -6.83 11.75
N LEU A 271 20.41 -6.01 11.03
CA LEU A 271 20.72 -4.59 10.88
C LEU A 271 20.57 -3.84 12.19
N TYR A 272 19.57 -4.19 13.01
CA TYR A 272 19.40 -3.61 14.35
C TYR A 272 20.65 -3.82 15.20
N TRP A 273 21.12 -5.05 15.35
CA TRP A 273 22.28 -5.36 16.21
C TRP A 273 23.61 -4.84 15.66
N GLU A 274 23.77 -4.78 14.33
CA GLU A 274 25.01 -4.28 13.73
C GLU A 274 25.10 -2.75 13.72
N LEU A 275 23.97 -2.04 13.59
CA LEU A 275 23.97 -0.60 13.30
C LEU A 275 23.16 0.24 14.31
N VAL A 276 21.95 -0.18 14.67
CA VAL A 276 21.03 0.63 15.49
C VAL A 276 21.38 0.53 16.97
N ASP A 277 21.51 -0.68 17.52
CA ASP A 277 21.85 -0.91 18.94
C ASP A 277 23.18 -0.26 19.37
N PRO A 278 24.26 -0.32 18.56
CA PRO A 278 25.50 0.37 18.89
C PRO A 278 25.44 1.91 18.70
N GLY A 279 24.33 2.44 18.18
CA GLY A 279 24.13 3.87 17.94
C GLY A 279 24.89 4.43 16.73
N LEU A 280 25.16 3.60 15.70
CA LEU A 280 25.81 4.05 14.47
C LEU A 280 24.83 4.75 13.53
N THR A 281 23.55 4.38 13.59
CA THR A 281 22.47 4.89 12.74
C THR A 281 21.20 5.04 13.56
N ASP A 282 20.30 5.92 13.13
CA ASP A 282 18.98 6.08 13.74
C ASP A 282 18.00 5.02 13.22
N ILE A 283 18.09 4.71 11.92
CA ILE A 283 17.25 3.71 11.25
C ILE A 283 18.13 2.87 10.33
N ALA A 284 17.96 1.55 10.34
CA ALA A 284 18.49 0.62 9.34
C ALA A 284 17.53 -0.57 9.20
N GLU A 285 16.74 -0.54 8.14
CA GLU A 285 15.60 -1.46 7.97
C GLU A 285 15.56 -2.04 6.56
N ILE A 286 14.86 -3.16 6.41
CA ILE A 286 14.45 -3.69 5.13
C ILE A 286 12.98 -4.06 5.16
N SER A 287 12.25 -3.68 4.13
CA SER A 287 10.87 -4.09 3.92
C SER A 287 10.71 -4.89 2.64
N TYR A 288 9.68 -5.73 2.62
CA TYR A 288 9.22 -6.46 1.45
C TYR A 288 7.88 -5.89 1.01
N SER A 289 7.77 -5.53 -0.26
CA SER A 289 6.50 -5.16 -0.88
C SER A 289 6.24 -6.09 -2.06
N ASP A 290 5.04 -6.66 -2.11
CA ASP A 290 4.58 -7.47 -3.23
C ASP A 290 3.57 -6.70 -4.09
N TYR A 291 3.75 -6.78 -5.41
CA TYR A 291 2.89 -6.18 -6.41
C TYR A 291 2.39 -7.26 -7.39
N GLN A 292 1.45 -6.90 -8.26
CA GLN A 292 1.08 -7.79 -9.37
C GLN A 292 2.18 -7.78 -10.45
N GLY A 293 2.95 -8.88 -10.49
CA GLY A 293 3.97 -9.15 -11.52
C GLY A 293 5.41 -8.86 -11.12
N CYS A 294 5.64 -8.28 -9.95
CA CYS A 294 6.96 -8.07 -9.37
C CYS A 294 6.84 -7.82 -7.85
N GLY A 295 7.98 -7.79 -7.17
CA GLY A 295 8.07 -7.32 -5.79
C GLY A 295 9.39 -6.58 -5.57
N THR A 296 9.51 -5.92 -4.42
CA THR A 296 10.69 -5.16 -4.05
C THR A 296 11.17 -5.50 -2.64
N TRP A 297 12.49 -5.55 -2.51
CA TRP A 297 13.19 -5.37 -1.25
C TRP A 297 13.55 -3.89 -1.15
N LEU A 298 13.05 -3.18 -0.15
CA LEU A 298 13.43 -1.79 0.09
C LEU A 298 14.29 -1.72 1.34
N THR A 299 15.55 -1.35 1.17
CA THR A 299 16.49 -1.09 2.28
C THR A 299 16.52 0.40 2.55
N TYR A 300 16.38 0.80 3.82
CA TYR A 300 16.41 2.20 4.23
C TYR A 300 17.40 2.41 5.39
N LEU A 301 18.26 3.43 5.25
CA LEU A 301 19.23 3.86 6.25
C LEU A 301 19.05 5.36 6.50
N CYS A 302 19.00 5.76 7.78
CA CYS A 302 18.99 7.16 8.21
C CYS A 302 20.04 7.38 9.30
N CYS A 303 21.05 8.20 9.04
CA CYS A 303 22.18 8.40 9.96
C CYS A 303 22.83 9.78 9.83
N ASP A 304 23.81 10.04 10.69
CA ASP A 304 24.69 11.20 10.57
C ASP A 304 25.43 11.22 9.21
N PRO A 305 25.50 12.38 8.52
CA PRO A 305 26.13 12.46 7.20
C PRO A 305 27.59 12.01 7.17
N GLU A 306 28.36 12.25 8.24
CA GLU A 306 29.77 11.86 8.32
C GLU A 306 29.98 10.34 8.35
N ALA A 307 29.01 9.59 8.89
CA ALA A 307 29.06 8.14 9.03
C ALA A 307 28.36 7.40 7.87
N ALA A 308 27.68 8.12 6.97
CA ALA A 308 26.79 7.52 5.97
C ALA A 308 27.47 6.50 5.06
N GLU A 309 28.70 6.76 4.62
CA GLU A 309 29.46 5.82 3.79
C GLU A 309 29.77 4.53 4.56
N ASP A 310 30.38 4.66 5.74
CA ASP A 310 30.77 3.51 6.56
C ASP A 310 29.56 2.66 6.96
N ASN A 311 28.46 3.31 7.36
CA ASN A 311 27.20 2.64 7.68
C ASN A 311 26.59 1.93 6.47
N TRP A 312 26.65 2.54 5.28
CA TRP A 312 26.15 1.91 4.06
C TRP A 312 26.99 0.71 3.64
N GLN A 313 28.31 0.76 3.84
CA GLN A 313 29.18 -0.41 3.64
C GLN A 313 28.88 -1.52 4.65
N ALA A 314 28.55 -1.18 5.90
CA ALA A 314 28.12 -2.15 6.90
C ALA A 314 26.77 -2.80 6.53
N VAL A 315 25.77 -2.03 6.06
CA VAL A 315 24.53 -2.58 5.48
C VAL A 315 24.86 -3.57 4.37
N ARG A 316 25.66 -3.17 3.39
CA ARG A 316 26.05 -4.02 2.25
C ARG A 316 26.70 -5.33 2.72
N LYS A 317 27.60 -5.25 3.70
CA LYS A 317 28.26 -6.42 4.29
C LYS A 317 27.26 -7.38 4.91
N VAL A 318 26.29 -6.88 5.70
CA VAL A 318 25.23 -7.72 6.30
C VAL A 318 24.43 -8.45 5.20
N LEU A 319 24.02 -7.73 4.16
CA LEU A 319 23.26 -8.30 3.04
C LEU A 319 24.07 -9.34 2.24
N ASP A 320 25.35 -9.07 1.96
CA ASP A 320 26.23 -10.01 1.25
C ASP A 320 26.51 -11.28 2.06
N GLU A 321 26.65 -11.14 3.39
CA GLU A 321 26.78 -12.29 4.28
C GLU A 321 25.52 -13.15 4.28
N LEU A 322 24.32 -12.55 4.26
CA LEU A 322 23.06 -13.27 4.14
C LEU A 322 22.88 -13.96 2.79
N ASN A 323 23.37 -13.35 1.71
CA ASN A 323 23.33 -13.95 0.38
C ASN A 323 24.21 -15.22 0.26
N THR A 324 25.19 -15.39 1.16
CA THR A 324 26.19 -16.46 1.09
C THR A 324 26.14 -17.46 2.24
N LYS A 325 25.69 -17.03 3.43
CA LYS A 325 25.54 -17.86 4.62
C LYS A 325 24.08 -18.29 4.80
N SER A 326 23.86 -19.38 5.54
CA SER A 326 22.51 -19.81 5.90
C SER A 326 21.97 -19.02 7.10
N PHE A 327 20.64 -18.90 7.17
CA PHE A 327 19.92 -18.45 8.35
C PHE A 327 20.04 -19.48 9.49
N THR A 328 19.89 -19.02 10.73
CA THR A 328 19.83 -19.92 11.89
C THR A 328 18.39 -20.36 12.18
N VAL A 329 18.24 -21.45 12.93
CA VAL A 329 16.91 -21.92 13.36
C VAL A 329 16.28 -20.88 14.29
N GLU A 330 17.08 -20.27 15.15
CA GLU A 330 16.63 -19.24 16.09
C GLU A 330 16.09 -18.00 15.37
N GLU A 331 16.76 -17.52 14.32
CA GLU A 331 16.29 -16.39 13.50
C GLU A 331 14.94 -16.71 12.85
N MET A 332 14.82 -17.92 12.29
CA MET A 332 13.59 -18.36 11.64
C MET A 332 12.42 -18.48 12.64
N GLU A 333 12.66 -19.03 13.83
CA GLU A 333 11.64 -19.14 14.88
C GLU A 333 11.23 -17.77 15.42
N GLN A 334 12.20 -16.86 15.63
CA GLN A 334 11.92 -15.50 16.08
C GLN A 334 11.07 -14.72 15.06
N ALA A 335 11.46 -14.76 13.78
CA ALA A 335 10.70 -14.09 12.72
C ALA A 335 9.29 -14.66 12.58
N ARG A 336 9.15 -15.99 12.66
CA ARG A 336 7.83 -16.66 12.65
C ARG A 336 6.97 -16.19 13.82
N ASN A 337 7.50 -16.20 15.03
CA ASN A 337 6.75 -15.79 16.22
C ASN A 337 6.31 -14.33 16.14
N LEU A 338 7.18 -13.45 15.65
CA LEU A 338 6.87 -12.03 15.47
C LEU A 338 5.77 -11.83 14.42
N LEU A 339 5.91 -12.45 13.23
CA LEU A 339 4.91 -12.35 12.18
C LEU A 339 3.56 -12.94 12.60
N ALA A 340 3.55 -14.12 13.24
CA ALA A 340 2.33 -14.71 13.77
C ALA A 340 1.64 -13.78 14.78
N THR A 341 2.41 -13.17 15.68
CA THR A 341 1.89 -12.19 16.65
C THR A 341 1.31 -10.96 15.95
N ARG A 342 2.00 -10.42 14.94
CA ARG A 342 1.54 -9.26 14.15
C ARG A 342 0.25 -9.58 13.38
N LEU A 343 0.18 -10.76 12.74
CA LEU A 343 -1.00 -11.23 12.01
C LEU A 343 -2.21 -11.36 12.93
N VAL A 344 -2.06 -12.01 14.09
CA VAL A 344 -3.15 -12.19 15.07
C VAL A 344 -3.59 -10.84 15.64
N SER A 345 -2.65 -10.05 16.15
CA SER A 345 -2.97 -8.76 16.80
C SER A 345 -3.66 -7.79 15.85
N ARG A 346 -3.25 -7.76 14.57
CA ARG A 346 -3.95 -6.99 13.53
C ARG A 346 -5.31 -7.61 13.21
N GLY A 347 -5.38 -8.94 13.05
CA GLY A 347 -6.60 -9.67 12.70
C GLY A 347 -7.72 -9.65 13.76
N GLU A 348 -7.42 -9.26 15.00
CA GLU A 348 -8.41 -9.06 16.06
C GLU A 348 -9.30 -7.82 15.84
N GLN A 349 -8.79 -6.81 15.12
CA GLN A 349 -9.50 -5.57 14.87
C GLN A 349 -10.26 -5.65 13.54
N PRO A 350 -11.59 -5.41 13.50
CA PRO A 350 -12.38 -5.53 12.27
C PRO A 350 -11.83 -4.73 11.08
N MET A 351 -11.35 -3.50 11.31
CA MET A 351 -10.79 -2.64 10.26
C MET A 351 -9.53 -3.25 9.63
N HIS A 352 -8.53 -3.62 10.45
CA HIS A 352 -7.32 -4.25 9.95
C HIS A 352 -7.60 -5.61 9.30
N ARG A 353 -8.59 -6.35 9.79
CA ARG A 353 -8.99 -7.62 9.17
C ARG A 353 -9.62 -7.40 7.79
N MET A 354 -10.51 -6.42 7.66
CA MET A 354 -11.09 -6.01 6.38
C MET A 354 -10.02 -5.58 5.38
N LEU A 355 -9.04 -4.76 5.81
CA LEU A 355 -7.90 -4.35 4.97
C LEU A 355 -7.08 -5.56 4.48
N ALA A 356 -6.77 -6.51 5.37
CA ALA A 356 -6.03 -7.71 4.99
C ALA A 356 -6.79 -8.58 3.96
N ILE A 357 -8.11 -8.72 4.12
CA ILE A 357 -8.96 -9.43 3.16
C ILE A 357 -8.97 -8.72 1.81
N GLY A 358 -9.16 -7.40 1.80
CA GLY A 358 -9.19 -6.60 0.58
C GLY A 358 -7.87 -6.61 -0.17
N GLN A 359 -6.74 -6.49 0.54
CA GLN A 359 -5.40 -6.60 -0.06
C GLN A 359 -5.17 -7.98 -0.69
N ASN A 360 -5.50 -9.06 0.03
CA ASN A 360 -5.40 -10.42 -0.51
C ASN A 360 -6.27 -10.62 -1.76
N TRP A 361 -7.50 -10.11 -1.72
CA TRP A 361 -8.40 -10.19 -2.86
C TRP A 361 -7.86 -9.40 -4.05
N HIS A 362 -7.42 -8.17 -3.84
CA HIS A 362 -6.84 -7.34 -4.90
C HIS A 362 -5.62 -8.03 -5.55
N SER A 363 -4.65 -8.46 -4.74
CA SER A 363 -3.40 -8.99 -5.26
C SER A 363 -3.56 -10.37 -5.92
N ARG A 364 -4.42 -11.23 -5.37
CA ARG A 364 -4.46 -12.68 -5.69
C ARG A 364 -5.83 -13.21 -6.11
N MET A 365 -6.90 -12.41 -6.02
CA MET A 365 -8.29 -12.85 -6.17
C MET A 365 -8.63 -14.04 -5.26
N GLU A 366 -7.99 -14.08 -4.10
CA GLU A 366 -8.08 -15.14 -3.11
C GLU A 366 -8.47 -14.53 -1.77
N TYR A 367 -9.49 -15.10 -1.12
CA TYR A 367 -9.75 -14.84 0.28
C TYR A 367 -8.96 -15.84 1.13
N ARG A 368 -8.28 -15.37 2.17
CA ARG A 368 -7.59 -16.20 3.16
C ARG A 368 -8.04 -15.83 4.57
N SER A 369 -8.45 -16.81 5.36
CA SER A 369 -8.75 -16.63 6.78
C SER A 369 -7.46 -16.34 7.57
N LEU A 370 -7.58 -15.84 8.81
CA LEU A 370 -6.41 -15.69 9.68
C LEU A 370 -5.71 -17.04 9.93
N ASP A 371 -6.48 -18.12 10.06
CA ASP A 371 -5.92 -19.46 10.25
C ASP A 371 -5.17 -19.93 8.99
N ASP A 372 -5.66 -19.62 7.78
CA ASP A 372 -4.97 -19.94 6.52
C ASP A 372 -3.65 -19.16 6.36
N GLU A 373 -3.58 -17.93 6.88
CA GLU A 373 -2.35 -17.13 6.89
C GLU A 373 -1.34 -17.69 7.89
N LEU A 374 -1.79 -18.06 9.09
CA LEU A 374 -0.94 -18.67 10.11
C LEU A 374 -0.41 -20.04 9.67
N GLU A 375 -1.25 -20.87 9.06
CA GLU A 375 -0.83 -22.16 8.52
C GLU A 375 0.22 -21.98 7.41
N ALA A 376 0.04 -21.01 6.50
CA ALA A 376 1.01 -20.75 5.45
C ALA A 376 2.35 -20.25 6.00
N LEU A 377 2.34 -19.39 7.02
CA LEU A 377 3.54 -18.96 7.73
C LEU A 377 4.22 -20.16 8.43
N ASP A 378 3.44 -21.05 9.04
CA ASP A 378 3.98 -22.22 9.74
C ASP A 378 4.64 -23.24 8.80
N GLN A 379 4.15 -23.33 7.56
CA GLN A 379 4.69 -24.21 6.53
C GLN A 379 6.01 -23.71 5.91
N VAL A 380 6.40 -22.45 6.14
CA VAL A 380 7.69 -21.93 5.63
C VAL A 380 8.84 -22.74 6.22
N THR A 381 9.75 -23.21 5.36
CA THR A 381 10.92 -23.99 5.78
C THR A 381 12.22 -23.18 5.65
N MET A 382 13.27 -23.64 6.34
CA MET A 382 14.63 -23.10 6.16
C MET A 382 15.09 -23.15 4.68
N ALA A 383 14.66 -24.17 3.94
CA ALA A 383 14.96 -24.29 2.52
C ALA A 383 14.26 -23.20 1.70
N ASP A 384 13.05 -22.79 2.09
CA ASP A 384 12.33 -21.69 1.43
C ASP A 384 13.02 -20.34 1.65
N LEU A 385 13.51 -20.07 2.87
CA LEU A 385 14.33 -18.88 3.15
C LEU A 385 15.60 -18.87 2.27
N GLN A 386 16.29 -20.01 2.14
CA GLN A 386 17.46 -20.11 1.27
C GLN A 386 17.11 -19.97 -0.21
N ASN A 387 15.96 -20.52 -0.64
CA ASN A 387 15.51 -20.44 -2.02
C ASN A 387 15.12 -19.01 -2.39
N VAL A 388 14.46 -18.25 -1.49
CA VAL A 388 14.06 -16.88 -1.79
C VAL A 388 15.27 -15.98 -1.97
N ILE A 389 16.31 -16.12 -1.14
CA ILE A 389 17.58 -15.41 -1.31
C ILE A 389 18.30 -15.82 -2.59
N ARG A 390 18.25 -17.10 -2.97
CA ARG A 390 18.88 -17.57 -4.21
C ARG A 390 18.20 -17.01 -5.46
N GLU A 391 16.87 -16.98 -5.46
CA GLU A 391 16.05 -16.48 -6.57
C GLU A 391 16.04 -14.94 -6.60
N PHE A 392 16.00 -14.30 -5.43
CA PHE A 392 15.87 -12.86 -5.21
C PHE A 392 16.89 -12.38 -4.17
N PRO A 393 18.19 -12.35 -4.53
CA PRO A 393 19.25 -11.97 -3.61
C PRO A 393 19.08 -10.53 -3.13
N LEU A 394 19.37 -10.29 -1.85
CA LEU A 394 19.31 -8.97 -1.22
C LEU A 394 20.43 -8.11 -1.80
N ARG A 395 20.10 -7.24 -2.75
CA ARG A 395 21.07 -6.39 -3.44
C ARG A 395 20.73 -4.93 -3.22
N LEU A 396 21.72 -4.08 -3.39
CA LEU A 396 21.54 -2.63 -3.43
C LEU A 396 21.50 -2.18 -4.89
N THR A 397 20.44 -2.54 -5.62
CA THR A 397 20.41 -2.43 -7.10
C THR A 397 20.23 -0.98 -7.53
N SER A 398 19.12 -0.36 -7.15
CA SER A 398 18.81 1.03 -7.46
C SER A 398 18.87 1.81 -6.17
N THR A 399 19.79 2.75 -6.02
CA THR A 399 20.06 3.44 -4.75
C THR A 399 19.90 4.95 -4.90
N VAL A 400 19.20 5.58 -3.97
CA VAL A 400 19.07 7.02 -3.86
C VAL A 400 19.55 7.46 -2.49
N SER A 401 20.40 8.48 -2.48
CA SER A 401 20.92 9.11 -1.28
C SER A 401 20.46 10.56 -1.23
N VAL A 402 19.73 10.97 -0.20
CA VAL A 402 19.19 12.32 0.00
C VAL A 402 19.75 12.88 1.29
N GLY A 403 20.45 14.01 1.23
CA GLY A 403 21.05 14.60 2.42
C GLY A 403 22.18 15.58 2.13
N PRO A 404 22.94 15.98 3.16
CA PRO A 404 24.03 16.95 3.03
C PRO A 404 25.20 16.48 2.15
N ASN A 405 25.41 15.18 2.04
CA ASN A 405 26.53 14.63 1.28
C ASN A 405 26.33 14.81 -0.23
N THR A 406 27.44 15.04 -0.93
CA THR A 406 27.47 15.17 -2.40
C THR A 406 28.25 14.05 -3.08
N ALA A 407 28.94 13.20 -2.31
CA ALA A 407 29.67 12.05 -2.81
C ALA A 407 28.75 10.86 -3.06
N THR A 408 29.05 10.07 -4.09
CA THR A 408 28.43 8.75 -4.32
C THR A 408 28.92 7.75 -3.27
N LEU A 409 27.97 6.99 -2.71
CA LEU A 409 28.16 5.87 -1.76
C LEU A 409 28.74 4.58 -2.39
#